data_AF-A0A5M9MMV4-F1
#
_entry.id   AF-A0A5M9MMV4-F1
#
_cell.length_a   1.000
_cell.length_b   1.000
_cell.length_c   1.000
_cell.angle_alpha   90.00
_cell.angle_beta   90.00
_cell.angle_gamma   90.00
#
_symmetry.space_group_name_H-M   'P 1'
#
loop_
_entity.id
_entity.type
_entity.pdbx_description
1 polymer ?
#
loop_
_entity_poly.entity_id
_entity_poly.type
_entity_poly.pdbx_seq_one_letter_code
_entity_poly.pdbx_strand_id
1 'polypeptide(L)'
;MGQVLPTHRLAHSPYGGIAQPAVTQAIRLLSKGPFSAEPHIAIPEKQSWSLQNVCVDPFSDLHTAYTTDGEDSHLAPSAYACYSYSWFHIFPEGKIHQAPNKTMRYFKWGVARLILEASECPDVVPMWVEGFDQVMHESREFPRFLPRPGKEVSVTFGKKVDTDVVFGDMRKQWQELKAKVESAAPKTRDQPLGVLSDELLYGQEAVELRKKVTRKVRDLVLEVRRSRGLPDEDPKQSLVETWVQEGSKREGKMDDESWVRDI
;
A
#
# COMPACT_ATOMS: atom_id res chain seq x y z
N MET A 1 15.97 -8.06 -9.30
CA MET A 1 15.56 -6.69 -9.71
C MET A 1 14.21 -6.42 -9.07
N GLY A 2 13.97 -5.24 -8.49
CA GLY A 2 12.70 -4.94 -7.82
C GLY A 2 11.56 -4.71 -8.83
N GLN A 3 10.32 -5.02 -8.43
CA GLN A 3 9.11 -4.80 -9.22
C GLN A 3 8.21 -3.78 -8.51
N VAL A 4 7.57 -2.89 -9.28
CA VAL A 4 6.52 -2.01 -8.77
C VAL A 4 5.18 -2.67 -9.05
N LEU A 5 4.37 -2.85 -8.01
CA LEU A 5 3.00 -3.33 -8.20
C LEU A 5 2.11 -2.14 -8.63
N PRO A 6 1.41 -2.24 -9.77
CA PRO A 6 0.50 -1.19 -10.23
C PRO A 6 -0.61 -0.95 -9.20
N THR A 7 -0.81 0.32 -8.83
CA THR A 7 -1.89 0.70 -7.92
C THR A 7 -2.77 1.80 -8.46
N HIS A 8 -4.08 1.60 -8.38
CA HIS A 8 -5.06 2.53 -8.92
C HIS A 8 -6.00 3.05 -7.85
N ARG A 9 -6.30 4.35 -7.93
CA ARG A 9 -7.39 4.95 -7.15
C ARG A 9 -8.73 4.54 -7.76
N LEU A 10 -9.81 4.68 -6.98
CA LEU A 10 -11.19 4.45 -7.43
C LEU A 10 -11.57 5.25 -8.70
N ALA A 11 -10.90 6.37 -8.96
CA ALA A 11 -11.10 7.16 -10.17
C ALA A 11 -10.56 6.50 -11.45
N HIS A 12 -9.64 5.53 -11.32
CA HIS A 12 -8.94 4.89 -12.43
C HIS A 12 -9.19 3.38 -12.51
N SER A 13 -9.70 2.75 -11.45
CA SER A 13 -10.02 1.32 -11.43
C SER A 13 -11.25 1.05 -10.56
N PRO A 14 -12.15 0.15 -10.99
CA PRO A 14 -13.26 -0.32 -10.17
C PRO A 14 -12.78 -1.08 -8.92
N TYR A 15 -11.58 -1.63 -8.95
CA TYR A 15 -10.97 -2.34 -7.81
C TYR A 15 -10.16 -1.42 -6.90
N GLY A 16 -10.13 -0.11 -7.17
CA GLY A 16 -9.37 0.84 -6.37
C GLY A 16 -9.77 0.81 -4.88
N GLY A 17 -8.81 1.03 -3.99
CA GLY A 17 -9.07 1.13 -2.55
C GLY A 17 -8.61 -0.10 -1.77
N ILE A 18 -9.41 -0.53 -0.79
CA ILE A 18 -8.94 -1.50 0.21
C ILE A 18 -8.80 -2.91 -0.34
N ALA A 19 -9.66 -3.32 -1.27
CA ALA A 19 -9.71 -4.66 -1.87
C ALA A 19 -8.85 -4.78 -3.15
N GLN A 20 -7.96 -3.83 -3.39
CA GLN A 20 -7.28 -3.72 -4.66
C GLN A 20 -6.32 -4.91 -4.94
N PRO A 21 -6.21 -5.39 -6.20
CA PRO A 21 -5.46 -6.61 -6.52
C PRO A 21 -3.99 -6.58 -6.11
N ALA A 22 -3.35 -5.41 -6.23
CA ALA A 22 -1.96 -5.23 -5.82
C ALA A 22 -1.73 -5.44 -4.31
N VAL A 23 -2.71 -5.12 -3.46
CA VAL A 23 -2.62 -5.37 -2.02
C VAL A 23 -2.69 -6.88 -1.75
N THR A 24 -3.55 -7.60 -2.48
CA THR A 24 -3.62 -9.07 -2.43
C THR A 24 -2.30 -9.70 -2.84
N GLN A 25 -1.68 -9.23 -3.93
CA GLN A 25 -0.36 -9.67 -4.36
C GLN A 25 0.71 -9.37 -3.29
N ALA A 26 0.69 -8.19 -2.67
CA ALA A 26 1.63 -7.84 -1.61
C ALA A 26 1.50 -8.72 -0.37
N ILE A 27 0.28 -9.01 0.10
CA ILE A 27 0.03 -9.92 1.25
C ILE A 27 0.61 -11.32 0.95
N ARG A 28 0.40 -11.80 -0.28
CA ARG A 28 0.89 -13.09 -0.75
C ARG A 28 2.41 -13.13 -0.84
N LEU A 29 3.05 -12.07 -1.33
CA LEU A 29 4.51 -11.94 -1.36
C LEU A 29 5.14 -11.92 0.03
N LEU A 30 4.44 -11.41 1.04
CA LEU A 30 4.85 -11.46 2.45
C LEU A 30 4.62 -12.83 3.09
N SER A 31 4.03 -13.79 2.36
CA SER A 31 3.65 -15.11 2.85
C SER A 31 4.33 -16.22 2.04
N LYS A 32 4.23 -17.46 2.53
CA LYS A 32 4.75 -18.64 1.84
C LYS A 32 3.84 -19.03 0.67
N GLY A 33 4.30 -18.83 -0.56
CA GLY A 33 3.61 -19.21 -1.79
C GLY A 33 3.97 -20.61 -2.30
N PRO A 34 3.65 -20.92 -3.57
CA PRO A 34 3.08 -20.03 -4.60
C PRO A 34 1.57 -19.80 -4.44
N PHE A 35 1.06 -18.73 -5.04
CA PHE A 35 -0.36 -18.38 -5.05
C PHE A 35 -0.87 -18.12 -6.47
N SER A 36 -2.07 -18.59 -6.79
CA SER A 36 -2.75 -18.27 -8.05
C SER A 36 -3.00 -16.76 -8.19
N ALA A 37 -3.15 -16.25 -9.42
CA ALA A 37 -3.58 -14.88 -9.69
C ALA A 37 -5.06 -14.61 -9.31
N GLU A 38 -5.82 -15.63 -8.91
CA GLU A 38 -7.21 -15.49 -8.44
C GLU A 38 -7.37 -14.48 -7.30
N PRO A 39 -8.51 -13.76 -7.24
CA PRO A 39 -9.63 -13.79 -8.19
C PRO A 39 -9.42 -12.82 -9.36
N HIS A 40 -8.33 -12.05 -9.34
CA HIS A 40 -8.08 -10.96 -10.30
C HIS A 40 -7.26 -11.43 -11.50
N ILE A 41 -7.57 -12.61 -12.05
CA ILE A 41 -6.90 -13.13 -13.24
C ILE A 41 -7.16 -12.17 -14.41
N ALA A 42 -6.11 -11.81 -15.17
CA ALA A 42 -6.28 -11.02 -16.39
C ALA A 42 -7.08 -11.81 -17.45
N ILE A 43 -7.80 -11.11 -18.33
CA ILE A 43 -8.63 -11.75 -19.38
C ILE A 43 -7.83 -12.79 -20.19
N PRO A 44 -8.45 -13.89 -20.68
CA PRO A 44 -7.74 -15.00 -21.31
C PRO A 44 -6.79 -14.58 -22.46
N GLU A 45 -7.18 -13.58 -23.25
CA GLU A 45 -6.37 -13.06 -24.36
C GLU A 45 -5.06 -12.41 -23.87
N LYS A 46 -5.02 -11.99 -22.60
CA LYS A 46 -3.86 -11.38 -21.94
C LYS A 46 -3.10 -12.31 -21.00
N GLN A 47 -3.41 -13.61 -21.03
CA GLN A 47 -2.65 -14.68 -20.39
C GLN A 47 -1.64 -15.33 -21.34
N SER A 48 -1.41 -14.77 -22.51
CA SER A 48 -0.42 -15.25 -23.47
C SER A 48 0.54 -14.11 -23.84
N TRP A 49 1.80 -14.48 -24.06
CA TRP A 49 2.82 -13.52 -24.46
C TRP A 49 2.48 -12.92 -25.84
N SER A 50 2.47 -11.59 -25.92
CA SER A 50 2.26 -10.85 -27.16
C SER A 50 2.99 -9.50 -27.12
N LEU A 51 2.99 -8.76 -28.24
CA LEU A 51 3.52 -7.38 -28.27
C LEU A 51 2.80 -6.45 -27.29
N GLN A 52 1.54 -6.75 -26.97
CA GLN A 52 0.72 -5.99 -26.02
C GLN A 52 0.75 -6.58 -24.60
N ASN A 53 1.14 -7.85 -24.45
CA ASN A 53 1.10 -8.61 -23.19
C ASN A 53 2.46 -9.25 -22.91
N VAL A 54 3.47 -8.41 -22.64
CA VAL A 54 4.85 -8.88 -22.42
C VAL A 54 5.07 -9.39 -20.99
N CYS A 55 4.11 -9.15 -20.09
CA CYS A 55 4.19 -9.47 -18.66
C CYS A 55 3.67 -10.87 -18.31
N VAL A 56 3.82 -11.82 -19.23
CA VAL A 56 3.40 -13.22 -19.07
C VAL A 56 4.58 -14.13 -19.35
N ASP A 57 4.69 -15.23 -18.60
CA ASP A 57 5.67 -16.26 -18.88
C ASP A 57 5.23 -17.13 -20.08
N PRO A 58 5.95 -17.09 -21.22
CA PRO A 58 5.57 -17.83 -22.42
C PRO A 58 5.80 -19.35 -22.30
N PHE A 59 6.44 -19.81 -21.22
CA PHE A 59 6.77 -21.22 -20.98
C PHE A 59 5.93 -21.86 -19.87
N SER A 60 5.04 -21.09 -19.23
CA SER A 60 4.18 -21.59 -18.16
C SER A 60 2.76 -21.83 -18.67
N ASP A 61 2.22 -23.02 -18.38
CA ASP A 61 0.81 -23.35 -18.64
C ASP A 61 -0.16 -22.74 -17.59
N LEU A 62 0.37 -22.04 -16.59
CA LEU A 62 -0.41 -21.43 -15.52
C LEU A 62 -0.77 -19.98 -15.86
N HIS A 63 -1.94 -19.52 -15.41
CA HIS A 63 -2.31 -18.11 -15.47
C HIS A 63 -1.43 -17.29 -14.51
N THR A 64 -0.34 -16.75 -15.04
CA THR A 64 0.63 -15.95 -14.28
C THR A 64 0.31 -14.46 -14.32
N ALA A 65 -0.74 -14.01 -15.01
CA ALA A 65 -1.09 -12.60 -15.08
C ALA A 65 -2.33 -12.24 -14.28
N TYR A 66 -2.30 -11.07 -13.65
CA TYR A 66 -3.42 -10.49 -12.94
C TYR A 66 -3.76 -9.10 -13.50
N THR A 67 -5.00 -8.68 -13.29
CA THR A 67 -5.50 -7.37 -13.69
C THR A 67 -5.72 -6.47 -12.47
N THR A 68 -5.56 -5.16 -12.65
CA THR A 68 -5.84 -4.14 -11.66
C THR A 68 -7.01 -3.24 -11.99
N ASP A 69 -7.55 -3.27 -13.20
CA ASP A 69 -8.73 -2.50 -13.64
C ASP A 69 -9.79 -3.33 -14.39
N GLY A 70 -9.48 -4.58 -14.72
CA GLY A 70 -10.32 -5.50 -15.49
C GLY A 70 -9.90 -5.62 -16.96
N GLU A 71 -9.09 -4.68 -17.45
CA GLU A 71 -8.64 -4.62 -18.84
C GLU A 71 -7.14 -4.88 -18.96
N ASP A 72 -6.32 -4.40 -18.04
CA ASP A 72 -4.86 -4.53 -18.05
C ASP A 72 -4.35 -5.95 -17.73
N SER A 73 -3.04 -6.15 -17.89
CA SER A 73 -2.39 -7.42 -17.56
C SER A 73 -0.98 -7.17 -17.05
N HIS A 74 -0.71 -7.71 -15.85
CA HIS A 74 0.56 -7.60 -15.16
C HIS A 74 0.99 -8.97 -14.66
N LEU A 75 2.30 -9.22 -14.63
CA LEU A 75 2.83 -10.46 -14.07
C LEU A 75 2.48 -10.52 -12.58
N ALA A 76 1.81 -11.58 -12.15
CA ALA A 76 1.50 -11.87 -10.74
C ALA A 76 2.73 -12.47 -10.07
N PRO A 77 3.54 -11.69 -9.32
CA PRO A 77 4.76 -12.23 -8.75
C PRO A 77 4.46 -13.30 -7.68
N SER A 78 3.29 -13.27 -7.04
CA SER A 78 2.95 -14.31 -6.06
C SER A 78 2.76 -15.71 -6.66
N ALA A 79 2.64 -15.84 -7.99
CA ALA A 79 2.62 -17.13 -8.68
C ALA A 79 3.95 -17.89 -8.59
N TYR A 80 5.05 -17.19 -8.32
CA TYR A 80 6.38 -17.79 -8.24
C TYR A 80 6.79 -18.00 -6.79
N ALA A 81 7.00 -19.26 -6.40
CA ALA A 81 7.38 -19.62 -5.04
C ALA A 81 8.69 -18.95 -4.58
N CYS A 82 9.60 -18.65 -5.51
CA CYS A 82 10.87 -17.98 -5.24
C CYS A 82 10.72 -16.52 -4.77
N TYR A 83 9.54 -15.91 -4.91
CA TYR A 83 9.23 -14.57 -4.41
C TYR A 83 8.49 -14.59 -3.05
N SER A 84 8.37 -15.74 -2.40
CA SER A 84 7.85 -15.82 -1.02
C SER A 84 8.73 -15.04 -0.05
N TYR A 85 8.12 -14.43 0.97
CA TYR A 85 8.81 -13.60 1.97
C TYR A 85 9.64 -12.44 1.36
N SER A 86 9.10 -11.84 0.30
CA SER A 86 9.75 -10.72 -0.38
C SER A 86 9.80 -9.45 0.48
N TRP A 87 10.80 -8.63 0.21
CA TRP A 87 10.85 -7.27 0.72
C TRP A 87 9.79 -6.40 0.01
N PHE A 88 8.98 -5.66 0.77
CA PHE A 88 7.96 -4.75 0.24
C PHE A 88 8.13 -3.32 0.77
N HIS A 89 8.14 -2.33 -0.11
CA HIS A 89 8.14 -0.91 0.25
C HIS A 89 6.78 -0.29 -0.10
N ILE A 90 6.21 0.49 0.82
CA ILE A 90 4.92 1.16 0.62
C ILE A 90 4.95 2.60 1.11
N PHE A 91 4.32 3.50 0.35
CA PHE A 91 4.06 4.89 0.73
C PHE A 91 2.58 5.05 1.10
N PRO A 92 2.22 4.92 2.39
CA PRO A 92 0.82 4.79 2.80
C PRO A 92 -0.02 6.06 2.63
N GLU A 93 0.58 7.23 2.38
CA GLU A 93 -0.13 8.47 2.03
C GLU A 93 -0.88 8.34 0.69
N GLY A 94 -0.35 7.51 -0.22
CA GLY A 94 -0.94 7.20 -1.52
C GLY A 94 -1.11 8.42 -2.45
N LYS A 95 -0.35 9.48 -2.22
CA LYS A 95 -0.26 10.73 -2.99
C LYS A 95 1.16 11.27 -2.84
N ILE A 96 1.65 11.99 -3.85
CA ILE A 96 2.82 12.84 -3.66
C ILE A 96 2.34 14.02 -2.82
N HIS A 97 3.02 14.27 -1.70
CA HIS A 97 2.73 15.37 -0.80
C HIS A 97 4.04 16.12 -0.51
N GLN A 98 4.07 17.41 -0.85
CA GLN A 98 5.22 18.29 -0.64
C GLN A 98 4.77 19.48 0.19
N ALA A 99 4.95 19.41 1.51
CA ALA A 99 4.61 20.49 2.43
C ALA A 99 5.87 21.22 2.91
N PRO A 100 5.87 22.56 3.02
CA PRO A 100 7.03 23.33 3.48
C PRO A 100 7.56 22.93 4.86
N ASN A 101 6.66 22.52 5.75
CA ASN A 101 6.95 22.06 7.11
C ASN A 101 7.18 20.53 7.21
N LYS A 102 7.29 19.84 6.06
CA LYS A 102 7.50 18.40 5.95
C LYS A 102 6.50 17.58 6.77
N THR A 103 5.23 17.96 6.69
CA THR A 103 4.13 17.20 7.30
C THR A 103 3.76 16.00 6.42
N MET A 104 3.36 14.90 7.05
CA MET A 104 2.78 13.75 6.36
C MET A 104 1.25 13.86 6.26
N ARG A 105 0.66 13.45 5.14
CA ARG A 105 -0.79 13.17 5.08
C ARG A 105 -1.16 11.96 5.93
N TYR A 106 -2.44 11.81 6.24
CA TYR A 106 -2.97 10.58 6.82
C TYR A 106 -2.55 9.33 6.02
N PHE A 107 -2.40 8.20 6.72
CA PHE A 107 -2.08 6.93 6.09
C PHE A 107 -3.36 6.19 5.71
N LYS A 108 -3.39 5.64 4.50
CA LYS A 108 -4.49 4.80 4.03
C LYS A 108 -4.48 3.44 4.72
N TRP A 109 -5.67 2.92 4.99
CA TRP A 109 -5.86 1.67 5.74
C TRP A 109 -5.31 0.42 5.05
N GLY A 110 -5.00 0.47 3.75
CA GLY A 110 -4.43 -0.66 3.00
C GLY A 110 -3.13 -1.19 3.62
N VAL A 111 -2.32 -0.35 4.28
CA VAL A 111 -1.10 -0.79 4.97
C VAL A 111 -1.39 -1.75 6.14
N ALA A 112 -2.54 -1.59 6.80
CA ALA A 112 -2.91 -2.48 7.90
C ALA A 112 -3.18 -3.92 7.41
N ARG A 113 -3.65 -4.07 6.16
CA ARG A 113 -3.89 -5.39 5.57
C ARG A 113 -2.60 -6.21 5.47
N LEU A 114 -1.49 -5.57 5.10
CA LEU A 114 -0.18 -6.23 5.00
C LEU A 114 0.29 -6.82 6.33
N ILE A 115 -0.07 -6.19 7.45
CA ILE A 115 0.31 -6.63 8.81
C ILE A 115 -0.67 -7.67 9.36
N LEU A 116 -1.97 -7.43 9.18
CA LEU A 116 -3.02 -8.29 9.74
C LEU A 116 -3.20 -9.60 8.97
N GLU A 117 -3.12 -9.54 7.63
CA GLU A 117 -3.55 -10.63 6.75
C GLU A 117 -2.42 -11.51 6.25
N ALA A 118 -1.16 -11.06 6.35
CA ALA A 118 -0.01 -11.91 6.08
C ALA A 118 -0.04 -13.13 7.02
N SER A 119 0.37 -14.29 6.50
CA SER A 119 0.44 -15.55 7.26
C SER A 119 1.25 -15.38 8.55
N GLU A 120 2.46 -14.87 8.42
CA GLU A 120 3.32 -14.44 9.51
C GLU A 120 3.38 -12.91 9.54
N CYS A 121 3.61 -12.31 10.71
CA CYS A 121 3.73 -10.84 10.76
C CYS A 121 5.03 -10.46 10.06
N PRO A 122 5.00 -9.62 9.01
CA PRO A 122 6.22 -9.17 8.37
C PRO A 122 7.04 -8.30 9.32
N ASP A 123 8.36 -8.34 9.17
CA ASP A 123 9.24 -7.36 9.80
C ASP A 123 8.91 -5.96 9.28
N VAL A 124 8.65 -5.03 10.20
CA VAL A 124 8.31 -3.63 9.86
C VAL A 124 9.49 -2.73 10.18
N VAL A 125 9.93 -1.96 9.19
CA VAL A 125 10.98 -0.94 9.34
C VAL A 125 10.41 0.40 8.86
N PRO A 126 10.13 1.37 9.75
CA PRO A 126 9.68 2.69 9.36
C PRO A 126 10.81 3.45 8.66
N MET A 127 10.46 4.25 7.66
CA MET A 127 11.40 5.03 6.88
C MET A 127 10.92 6.48 6.79
N TRP A 128 11.86 7.41 6.84
CA TRP A 128 11.64 8.83 6.57
C TRP A 128 12.47 9.26 5.37
N VAL A 129 11.82 9.86 4.38
CA VAL A 129 12.44 10.25 3.10
C VAL A 129 12.21 11.73 2.87
N GLU A 130 13.28 12.51 2.65
CA GLU A 130 13.20 13.96 2.44
C GLU A 130 14.22 14.45 1.40
N GLY A 131 13.97 15.62 0.81
CA GLY A 131 14.87 16.28 -0.15
C GLY A 131 14.52 16.05 -1.62
N PHE A 132 13.68 15.05 -1.92
CA PHE A 132 13.18 14.82 -3.28
C PHE A 132 12.32 15.96 -3.82
N ASP A 133 11.62 16.67 -2.93
CA ASP A 133 10.89 17.91 -3.21
C ASP A 133 11.83 19.03 -3.71
N GLN A 134 13.06 19.08 -3.21
CA GLN A 134 14.04 20.09 -3.63
C GLN A 134 14.64 19.78 -5.00
N VAL A 135 14.81 18.49 -5.31
CA VAL A 135 15.30 18.00 -6.61
C VAL A 135 14.21 18.14 -7.67
N MET A 136 13.00 17.68 -7.35
CA MET A 136 11.89 17.47 -8.27
C MET A 136 10.55 18.10 -7.78
N HIS A 137 10.54 19.37 -7.35
CA HIS A 137 9.33 20.07 -6.86
C HIS A 137 8.12 20.04 -7.83
N GLU A 138 6.89 19.91 -7.34
CA GLU A 138 5.72 19.80 -8.23
C GLU A 138 5.36 21.11 -8.95
N SER A 139 5.78 22.26 -8.42
CA SER A 139 5.59 23.58 -9.06
C SER A 139 6.52 23.85 -10.25
N ARG A 140 7.33 22.87 -10.69
CA ARG A 140 8.32 23.08 -11.77
C ARG A 140 7.65 23.21 -13.13
N GLU A 141 8.10 24.22 -13.88
CA GLU A 141 7.77 24.42 -15.29
C GLU A 141 8.77 23.71 -16.21
N PHE A 142 8.65 23.93 -17.52
CA PHE A 142 9.51 23.28 -18.51
C PHE A 142 10.99 23.73 -18.39
N PRO A 143 11.97 22.81 -18.46
CA PRO A 143 11.85 21.35 -18.64
C PRO A 143 11.62 20.58 -17.33
N ARG A 144 10.43 19.98 -17.17
CA ARG A 144 10.00 19.30 -15.93
C ARG A 144 10.73 17.98 -15.65
N PHE A 145 11.31 17.35 -16.66
CA PHE A 145 11.99 16.05 -16.51
C PHE A 145 13.41 16.18 -15.93
N LEU A 146 14.00 17.38 -15.90
CA LEU A 146 15.38 17.57 -15.48
C LEU A 146 15.45 17.82 -13.95
N PRO A 147 16.18 16.98 -13.18
CA PRO A 147 16.37 17.19 -11.75
C PRO A 147 17.29 18.37 -11.46
N ARG A 148 17.02 19.10 -10.38
CA ARG A 148 17.91 20.17 -9.90
C ARG A 148 19.17 19.55 -9.26
N PRO A 149 20.38 19.86 -9.76
CA PRO A 149 21.61 19.32 -9.18
C PRO A 149 21.96 19.98 -7.84
N GLY A 150 22.84 19.33 -7.08
CA GLY A 150 23.39 19.90 -5.83
C GLY A 150 22.40 20.00 -4.66
N LYS A 151 21.28 19.26 -4.72
CA LYS A 151 20.32 19.13 -3.62
C LYS A 151 20.59 17.86 -2.82
N GLU A 152 20.41 17.96 -1.50
CA GLU A 152 20.61 16.84 -0.59
C GLU A 152 19.33 15.99 -0.52
N VAL A 153 19.50 14.68 -0.67
CA VAL A 153 18.46 13.68 -0.48
C VAL A 153 18.87 12.80 0.68
N SER A 154 17.98 12.63 1.65
CA SER A 154 18.25 11.78 2.81
C SER A 154 17.14 10.74 2.99
N VAL A 155 17.56 9.53 3.34
CA VAL A 155 16.69 8.41 3.69
C VAL A 155 17.13 7.92 5.06
N THR A 156 16.21 8.00 6.02
CA THR A 156 16.46 7.60 7.40
C THR A 156 15.62 6.38 7.72
N PHE A 157 16.27 5.32 8.18
CA PHE A 157 15.62 4.10 8.62
C PHE A 157 15.48 4.11 10.13
N GLY A 158 14.28 3.82 10.62
CA GLY A 158 14.06 3.56 12.03
C GLY A 158 14.56 2.16 12.43
N LYS A 159 14.42 1.85 13.72
CA LYS A 159 14.72 0.51 14.22
C LYS A 159 13.67 -0.49 13.71
N LYS A 160 14.09 -1.75 13.55
CA LYS A 160 13.15 -2.85 13.33
C LYS A 160 12.16 -2.89 14.50
N VAL A 161 10.88 -2.91 14.17
CA VAL A 161 9.80 -2.95 15.14
C VAL A 161 9.71 -4.35 15.74
N ASP A 162 9.52 -4.44 17.05
CA ASP A 162 9.09 -5.68 17.69
C ASP A 162 7.61 -5.92 17.35
N THR A 163 7.37 -6.73 16.33
CA THR A 163 6.06 -6.92 15.73
C THR A 163 5.09 -7.65 16.66
N ASP A 164 5.59 -8.54 17.51
CA ASP A 164 4.78 -9.27 18.48
C ASP A 164 4.28 -8.32 19.58
N VAL A 165 5.16 -7.45 20.10
CA VAL A 165 4.77 -6.47 21.11
C VAL A 165 3.86 -5.39 20.53
N VAL A 166 4.16 -4.88 19.34
CA VAL A 166 3.44 -3.73 18.77
C VAL A 166 2.13 -4.13 18.10
N PHE A 167 2.10 -5.27 17.40
CA PHE A 167 0.96 -5.70 16.59
C PHE A 167 0.32 -7.02 17.04
N GLY A 168 0.90 -7.75 17.99
CA GLY A 168 0.42 -9.07 18.42
C GLY A 168 -1.05 -9.09 18.86
N ASP A 169 -1.44 -8.18 19.74
CA ASP A 169 -2.84 -8.06 20.20
C ASP A 169 -3.80 -7.74 19.05
N MET A 170 -3.41 -6.87 18.13
CA MET A 170 -4.22 -6.50 16.97
C MET A 170 -4.33 -7.66 15.98
N ARG A 171 -3.26 -8.43 15.77
CA ARG A 171 -3.31 -9.65 14.95
C ARG A 171 -4.18 -10.71 15.60
N LYS A 172 -4.13 -10.87 16.92
CA LYS A 172 -5.01 -11.80 17.65
C LYS A 172 -6.48 -11.44 17.47
N GLN A 173 -6.83 -10.16 17.66
CA GLN A 173 -8.20 -9.66 17.41
C GLN A 173 -8.64 -9.92 15.96
N TRP A 174 -7.73 -9.76 14.99
CA TRP A 174 -8.03 -10.07 13.59
C TRP A 174 -8.31 -11.56 13.38
N GLN A 175 -7.52 -12.46 13.96
CA GLN A 175 -7.75 -13.90 13.84
C GLN A 175 -9.06 -14.33 14.48
N GLU A 176 -9.40 -13.77 15.65
CA GLU A 176 -10.68 -14.02 16.34
C GLU A 176 -11.86 -13.54 15.49
N LEU A 177 -11.78 -12.34 14.92
CA LEU A 177 -12.79 -11.80 14.02
C LEU A 177 -12.94 -12.66 12.77
N LYS A 178 -11.82 -13.05 12.14
CA LYS A 178 -11.81 -13.90 10.96
C LYS A 178 -12.47 -15.25 11.25
N ALA A 179 -12.11 -15.91 12.35
CA ALA A 179 -12.70 -17.19 12.76
C ALA A 179 -14.21 -17.07 13.04
N LYS A 180 -14.66 -15.98 13.67
CA LYS A 180 -16.08 -15.69 13.90
C LYS A 180 -16.84 -15.58 12.58
N VAL A 181 -16.35 -14.80 11.62
CA VAL A 181 -16.99 -14.63 10.30
C VAL A 181 -17.01 -15.93 9.50
N GLU A 182 -15.90 -16.67 9.50
CA GLU A 182 -15.81 -17.98 8.81
C GLU A 182 -16.76 -19.02 9.43
N SER A 183 -16.97 -18.99 10.74
CA SER A 183 -17.92 -19.88 11.43
C SER A 183 -19.38 -19.59 11.07
N ALA A 184 -19.72 -18.31 10.87
CA ALA A 184 -21.07 -17.88 10.50
C ALA A 184 -21.37 -18.13 9.01
N ALA A 185 -20.35 -18.02 8.15
CA ALA A 185 -20.48 -18.21 6.71
C ALA A 185 -19.35 -19.12 6.17
N PRO A 186 -19.52 -20.45 6.21
CA PRO A 186 -18.47 -21.41 5.82
C PRO A 186 -17.93 -21.22 4.39
N LYS A 187 -18.71 -20.65 3.48
CA LYS A 187 -18.28 -20.33 2.10
C LYS A 187 -17.12 -19.33 2.03
N THR A 188 -16.90 -18.55 3.08
CA THR A 188 -15.80 -17.57 3.15
C THR A 188 -14.47 -18.21 3.53
N ARG A 189 -14.48 -19.44 4.08
CA ARG A 189 -13.29 -20.16 4.54
C ARG A 189 -12.35 -20.59 3.40
N ASP A 190 -12.91 -20.90 2.23
CA ASP A 190 -12.15 -21.41 1.09
C ASP A 190 -11.61 -20.29 0.18
N GLN A 191 -11.70 -19.03 0.63
CA GLN A 191 -11.20 -17.89 -0.15
C GLN A 191 -9.66 -17.88 -0.20
N PRO A 192 -9.07 -17.53 -1.36
CA PRO A 192 -7.62 -17.41 -1.49
C PRO A 192 -7.03 -16.37 -0.52
N LEU A 193 -5.78 -16.56 -0.10
CA LEU A 193 -5.09 -15.62 0.80
C LEU A 193 -5.12 -14.18 0.24
N GLY A 194 -5.45 -13.22 1.09
CA GLY A 194 -5.58 -11.80 0.74
C GLY A 194 -6.90 -11.42 0.06
N VAL A 195 -7.81 -12.38 -0.15
CA VAL A 195 -9.20 -12.14 -0.55
C VAL A 195 -10.06 -12.22 0.70
N LEU A 196 -10.97 -11.27 0.87
CA LEU A 196 -11.81 -11.16 2.06
C LEU A 196 -13.27 -11.00 1.68
N SER A 197 -14.17 -11.43 2.57
CA SER A 197 -15.60 -11.14 2.48
C SER A 197 -15.90 -9.66 2.77
N ASP A 198 -17.08 -9.19 2.37
CA ASP A 198 -17.52 -7.82 2.64
C ASP A 198 -17.57 -7.48 4.13
N GLU A 199 -17.90 -8.45 4.99
CA GLU A 199 -17.88 -8.26 6.44
C GLU A 199 -16.45 -8.03 6.96
N LEU A 200 -15.47 -8.77 6.45
CA LEU A 200 -14.06 -8.56 6.81
C LEU A 200 -13.47 -7.31 6.15
N LEU A 201 -13.98 -6.86 5.00
CA LEU A 201 -13.53 -5.64 4.32
C LEU A 201 -14.12 -4.38 4.96
N TYR A 202 -15.42 -4.36 5.20
CA TYR A 202 -16.18 -3.15 5.52
C TYR A 202 -16.87 -3.20 6.89
N GLY A 203 -16.84 -4.33 7.58
CA GLY A 203 -17.42 -4.48 8.91
C GLY A 203 -16.78 -3.54 9.93
N GLN A 204 -17.60 -3.03 10.86
CA GLN A 204 -17.18 -2.02 11.82
C GLN A 204 -15.98 -2.47 12.67
N GLU A 205 -15.99 -3.72 13.15
CA GLU A 205 -14.89 -4.29 13.95
C GLU A 205 -13.57 -4.32 13.13
N ALA A 206 -13.63 -4.73 11.86
CA ALA A 206 -12.48 -4.78 10.96
C ALA A 206 -11.94 -3.37 10.64
N VAL A 207 -12.83 -2.41 10.39
CA VAL A 207 -12.46 -1.02 10.10
C VAL A 207 -11.77 -0.38 11.30
N GLU A 208 -12.31 -0.53 12.51
CA GLU A 208 -11.70 0.01 13.72
C GLU A 208 -10.34 -0.63 14.03
N LEU A 209 -10.21 -1.94 13.80
CA LEU A 209 -8.93 -2.62 13.96
C LEU A 209 -7.88 -2.09 12.97
N ARG A 210 -8.26 -1.89 11.70
CA ARG A 210 -7.35 -1.31 10.70
C ARG A 210 -6.96 0.12 11.04
N LYS A 211 -7.89 0.96 11.51
CA LYS A 211 -7.57 2.33 11.97
C LYS A 211 -6.51 2.31 13.07
N LYS A 212 -6.62 1.39 14.04
CA LYS A 212 -5.62 1.24 15.13
C LYS A 212 -4.25 0.86 14.58
N VAL A 213 -4.18 -0.16 13.72
CA VAL A 213 -2.92 -0.60 13.11
C VAL A 213 -2.29 0.52 12.27
N THR A 214 -3.07 1.17 11.41
CA THR A 214 -2.58 2.27 10.57
C THR A 214 -2.08 3.45 11.40
N ARG A 215 -2.76 3.79 12.50
CA ARG A 215 -2.29 4.81 13.44
C ARG A 215 -0.93 4.42 14.04
N LYS A 216 -0.77 3.17 14.50
CA LYS A 216 0.51 2.68 15.02
C LYS A 216 1.63 2.73 13.98
N VAL A 217 1.35 2.35 12.74
CA VAL A 217 2.33 2.48 11.64
C VAL A 217 2.73 3.94 11.41
N ARG A 218 1.79 4.89 11.49
CA ARG A 218 2.10 6.32 11.41
C ARG A 218 2.97 6.78 12.57
N ASP A 219 2.63 6.40 13.79
CA ASP A 219 3.37 6.78 15.00
C ASP A 219 4.84 6.34 14.91
N LEU A 220 5.09 5.13 14.38
CA LEU A 220 6.44 4.62 14.13
C LEU A 220 7.23 5.49 13.13
N VAL A 221 6.58 6.02 12.09
CA VAL A 221 7.22 6.95 11.15
C VAL A 221 7.46 8.32 11.80
N LEU A 222 6.55 8.77 12.66
CA LEU A 222 6.73 10.00 13.44
C LEU A 222 7.92 9.90 14.41
N GLU A 223 8.20 8.73 14.97
CA GLU A 223 9.41 8.51 15.77
C GLU A 223 10.70 8.69 14.94
N VAL A 224 10.71 8.19 13.70
CA VAL A 224 11.85 8.43 12.78
C VAL A 224 11.98 9.91 12.45
N ARG A 225 10.85 10.60 12.21
CA ARG A 225 10.80 12.05 11.99
C ARG A 225 11.40 12.82 13.18
N ARG A 226 11.05 12.46 14.42
CA ARG A 226 11.63 13.05 15.64
C ARG A 226 13.13 12.82 15.75
N SER A 227 13.60 11.64 15.37
CA SER A 227 15.04 11.31 15.37
C SER A 227 15.87 12.21 14.45
N ARG A 228 15.22 12.82 13.45
CA ARG A 228 15.80 13.81 12.54
C ARG A 228 15.76 15.25 13.07
N GLY A 229 15.23 15.47 14.27
CA GLY A 229 15.12 16.81 14.87
C GLY A 229 13.97 17.64 14.30
N LEU A 230 13.01 17.03 13.59
CA LEU A 230 11.82 17.72 13.10
C LEU A 230 10.78 17.87 14.23
N PRO A 231 10.07 19.01 14.32
CA PRO A 231 9.10 19.28 15.38
C PRO A 231 7.86 18.40 15.24
N ASP A 232 7.15 18.12 16.33
CA ASP A 232 5.92 17.32 16.27
C ASP A 232 4.85 17.92 15.35
N GLU A 233 4.10 17.02 14.72
CA GLU A 233 2.98 17.36 13.84
C GLU A 233 1.71 17.65 14.65
N ASP A 234 0.83 18.51 14.11
CA ASP A 234 -0.53 18.64 14.66
C ASP A 234 -1.23 17.27 14.52
N PRO A 235 -1.77 16.68 15.61
CA PRO A 235 -2.51 15.42 15.55
C PRO A 235 -3.62 15.39 14.49
N LYS A 236 -4.20 16.55 14.13
CA LYS A 236 -5.21 16.67 13.07
C LYS A 236 -4.69 16.21 11.70
N GLN A 237 -3.40 16.34 11.43
CA GLN A 237 -2.78 15.89 10.17
C GLN A 237 -2.94 14.38 9.93
N SER A 238 -3.17 13.60 11.00
CA SER A 238 -3.46 12.17 10.92
C SER A 238 -4.89 11.81 10.49
N LEU A 239 -5.81 12.77 10.49
CA LEU A 239 -7.24 12.58 10.23
C LEU A 239 -7.56 12.84 8.77
N VAL A 240 -8.44 12.03 8.18
CA VAL A 240 -8.85 12.20 6.77
C VAL A 240 -9.64 13.50 6.60
N GLU A 241 -10.46 13.83 7.60
CA GLU A 241 -11.37 14.97 7.62
C GLU A 241 -10.63 16.30 7.43
N THR A 242 -9.44 16.44 8.00
CA THR A 242 -8.59 17.63 7.85
C THR A 242 -8.26 17.89 6.39
N TRP A 243 -7.91 16.85 5.64
CA TRP A 243 -7.55 16.96 4.22
C TRP A 243 -8.75 17.00 3.27
N VAL A 244 -9.95 16.64 3.74
CA VAL A 244 -11.19 16.82 2.98
C VAL A 244 -11.66 18.28 3.05
N GLN A 245 -11.37 18.96 4.16
CA GLN A 245 -11.69 20.39 4.36
C GLN A 245 -10.84 21.31 3.49
N GLU A 246 -9.65 20.87 3.05
CA GLU A 246 -8.71 21.63 2.20
C GLU A 246 -9.17 21.77 0.72
N GLY A 247 -10.37 21.29 0.39
CA GLY A 247 -11.07 21.63 -0.84
C GLY A 247 -11.18 20.51 -1.87
N SER A 248 -11.92 20.79 -2.96
CA SER A 248 -12.23 19.84 -4.02
C SER A 248 -11.10 19.63 -5.05
N LYS A 249 -10.03 20.42 -4.96
CA LYS A 249 -8.86 20.29 -5.84
C LYS A 249 -8.15 18.97 -5.56
N ARG A 250 -8.08 18.10 -6.58
CA ARG A 250 -7.40 16.80 -6.48
C ARG A 250 -5.89 16.92 -6.52
N GLU A 251 -5.37 17.91 -7.23
CA GLU A 251 -3.94 18.12 -7.47
C GLU A 251 -3.58 19.61 -7.52
N GLY A 252 -2.29 19.90 -7.36
CA GLY A 252 -1.71 21.23 -7.41
C GLY A 252 -1.42 21.80 -6.03
N LYS A 253 -1.32 23.13 -5.96
CA LYS A 253 -1.11 23.88 -4.72
C LYS A 253 -2.39 23.93 -3.88
N MET A 254 -2.28 23.56 -2.62
CA MET A 254 -3.34 23.57 -1.61
C MET A 254 -3.27 24.83 -0.72
N ASP A 255 -4.31 25.04 0.09
CA ASP A 255 -4.47 26.23 0.93
C ASP A 255 -3.45 26.28 2.10
N ASP A 256 -2.86 25.14 2.47
CA ASP A 256 -1.79 25.01 3.46
C ASP A 256 -0.38 25.19 2.86
N GLU A 257 -0.32 25.70 1.62
CA GLU A 257 0.89 25.86 0.80
C GLU A 257 1.55 24.53 0.39
N SER A 258 0.95 23.38 0.71
CA SER A 258 1.42 22.08 0.24
C SER A 258 1.11 21.88 -1.24
N TRP A 259 1.90 21.03 -1.89
CA TRP A 259 1.63 20.55 -3.25
C TRP A 259 1.27 19.08 -3.20
N VAL A 260 0.15 18.74 -3.85
CA VAL A 260 -0.37 17.37 -3.91
C VAL A 260 -0.50 16.92 -5.36
N ARG A 261 -0.13 15.67 -5.64
CA ARG A 261 -0.34 15.05 -6.95
C ARG A 261 -0.70 13.57 -6.80
N ASP A 262 -1.58 13.06 -7.67
CA ASP A 262 -1.83 11.63 -7.77
C ASP A 262 -0.63 10.94 -8.44
N ILE A 263 -0.41 9.68 -8.02
CA ILE A 263 0.69 8.82 -8.45
C ILE A 263 0.24 8.01 -9.66
#